data_AF-A0A5C7NZL1-F1
#
_entry.id   AF-A0A5C7NZL1-F1
#
_cell.length_a   1.000
_cell.length_b   1.000
_cell.length_c   1.000
_cell.angle_alpha   90.00
_cell.angle_beta   90.00
_cell.angle_gamma   90.00
#
_symmetry.space_group_name_H-M   'P 1'
#
loop_
_entity.id
_entity.type
_entity.pdbx_description
1 polymer ?
#
loop_
_entity_poly.entity_id
_entity_poly.type
_entity_poly.pdbx_seq_one_letter_code
_entity_poly.pdbx_strand_id
1 'polypeptide(L)' 'MAITFNTVAYEFSHGRTPRGRGSWAFAAVRNPDTKDIIWSPSMTYAEAKKHAAKIAAERGISTLYVQP' A
#
# COMPACT_ATOMS: atom_id res chain seq x y z
N MET A 1 8.20 11.42 -9.65
CA MET A 1 8.38 9.96 -9.87
C MET A 1 7.04 9.28 -9.72
N ALA A 2 6.69 8.33 -10.59
CA ALA A 2 5.47 7.53 -10.45
C ALA A 2 5.72 6.36 -9.49
N ILE A 3 4.83 6.17 -8.51
CA ILE A 3 4.89 5.06 -7.54
C ILE A 3 4.06 3.89 -8.09
N THR A 4 4.69 2.72 -8.23
CA THR A 4 4.01 1.49 -8.63
C THR A 4 3.39 0.81 -7.42
N PHE A 5 2.12 0.42 -7.53
CA PHE A 5 1.42 -0.34 -6.49
C PHE A 5 1.26 -1.80 -6.95
N ASN A 6 1.90 -2.73 -6.25
CA ASN A 6 1.78 -4.15 -6.50
C ASN A 6 0.66 -4.74 -5.63
N THR A 7 -0.39 -5.24 -6.27
CA THR A 7 -1.60 -5.77 -5.63
C THR A 7 -1.67 -7.30 -5.58
N VAL A 8 -0.67 -7.99 -6.13
CA VAL A 8 -0.73 -9.46 -6.34
C VAL A 8 -0.96 -10.23 -5.04
N ALA A 9 -0.25 -9.86 -3.96
CA ALA A 9 -0.40 -10.52 -2.67
C ALA A 9 -1.80 -10.31 -2.08
N TYR A 10 -2.29 -9.06 -2.11
CA TYR A 10 -3.64 -8.73 -1.67
C TYR A 10 -4.70 -9.52 -2.46
N GLU A 11 -4.59 -9.54 -3.79
CA GLU A 11 -5.53 -10.23 -4.68
C GLU A 11 -5.52 -11.74 -4.45
N PHE A 12 -4.33 -12.32 -4.24
CA PHE A 12 -4.19 -13.74 -3.88
C PHE A 12 -4.89 -14.06 -2.55
N SER A 13 -4.69 -13.25 -1.51
CA SER A 13 -5.27 -13.50 -0.19
C SER A 13 -6.77 -13.21 -0.10
N HIS A 14 -7.27 -12.22 -0.84
CA HIS A 14 -8.66 -11.74 -0.73
C HIS A 14 -9.56 -12.17 -1.89
N GLY A 15 -9.01 -12.73 -2.96
CA GLY A 15 -9.75 -13.12 -4.16
C GLY A 15 -10.36 -11.94 -4.94
N ARG A 16 -9.91 -10.71 -4.68
CA ARG A 16 -10.45 -9.49 -5.31
C ARG A 16 -9.42 -8.37 -5.36
N THR A 17 -9.58 -7.46 -6.32
CA THR A 17 -8.79 -6.23 -6.40
C THR A 17 -9.03 -5.32 -5.18
N PRO A 18 -8.01 -4.59 -4.68
CA PRO A 18 -8.18 -3.68 -3.56
C PRO A 18 -9.15 -2.55 -3.91
N ARG A 19 -10.19 -2.38 -3.09
CA ARG A 19 -11.22 -1.35 -3.26
C ARG A 19 -11.99 -1.10 -1.97
N GLY A 20 -12.69 0.03 -1.91
CA GLY A 20 -13.57 0.38 -0.80
C GLY A 20 -12.89 1.24 0.26
N ARG A 21 -13.52 1.34 1.43
CA ARG A 21 -13.07 2.13 2.57
C ARG A 21 -12.52 1.22 3.66
N GLY A 22 -11.41 1.62 4.29
CA GLY A 22 -10.79 0.88 5.38
C GLY A 22 -9.44 1.46 5.78
N SER A 23 -8.78 0.78 6.72
CA SER A 23 -7.35 0.96 6.98
C SER A 23 -6.58 0.11 5.96
N TRP A 24 -5.59 0.69 5.30
CA TRP A 24 -4.78 0.02 4.28
C TRP A 24 -3.32 0.00 4.69
N ALA A 25 -2.65 -1.12 4.44
CA ALA A 25 -1.22 -1.29 4.69
C ALA A 25 -0.43 -1.40 3.38
N PHE A 26 0.70 -0.70 3.33
CA PHE A 26 1.64 -0.73 2.22
C PHE A 26 3.06 -0.93 2.73
N ALA A 27 3.92 -1.58 1.95
CA ALA A 27 5.34 -1.69 2.28
C ALA A 27 6.23 -1.74 1.04
N ALA A 28 7.51 -1.40 1.20
CA ALA A 28 8.49 -1.44 0.10
C ALA A 28 8.91 -2.87 -0.29
N VAL A 29 8.63 -3.85 0.57
CA VAL A 29 8.96 -5.27 0.39
C VAL A 29 7.73 -6.14 0.70
N ARG A 30 7.72 -7.39 0.22
CA ARG A 30 6.58 -8.30 0.42
C ARG A 30 6.36 -8.70 1.88
N ASN A 31 7.44 -8.94 2.62
CA ASN A 31 7.41 -9.35 4.02
C ASN A 31 8.13 -8.28 4.87
N PRO A 32 7.45 -7.16 5.19
CA PRO A 32 8.04 -6.09 5.97
C PRO A 32 8.06 -6.40 7.48
N ASP A 33 8.99 -5.80 8.21
CA ASP A 33 8.81 -5.63 9.65
C ASP A 33 7.64 -4.66 9.91
N THR A 34 6.94 -4.80 11.04
CA THR A 34 5.77 -3.96 11.36
C THR A 34 6.08 -2.46 11.35
N LYS A 35 7.31 -2.08 11.72
CA LYS A 35 7.79 -0.68 11.72
C LYS A 35 7.92 -0.07 10.32
N ASP A 36 8.06 -0.91 9.30
CA ASP A 36 8.27 -0.47 7.91
C ASP A 36 6.95 -0.38 7.13
N ILE A 37 5.84 -0.74 7.77
CA ILE A 37 4.50 -0.65 7.19
C ILE A 37 4.01 0.80 7.21
N ILE A 38 3.54 1.25 6.05
CA ILE A 38 2.82 2.50 5.89
C ILE A 38 1.33 2.21 6.06
N TRP A 39 0.78 2.64 7.18
CA TRP A 39 -0.65 2.53 7.48
C TRP A 39 -1.40 3.78 7.05
N SER A 40 -2.49 3.62 6.31
CA SER A 40 -3.44 4.70 6.10
C SER A 40 -4.45 4.77 7.26
N PRO A 41 -4.92 5.96 7.65
CA PRO A 41 -6.19 6.10 8.36
C PRO A 41 -7.36 5.42 7.62
N SER A 42 -8.54 5.33 8.27
CA SER A 42 -9.75 4.78 7.64
C SER A 42 -10.25 5.69 6.50
N MET A 43 -9.92 5.31 5.27
CA MET A 43 -10.18 6.09 4.05
C MET A 43 -10.41 5.18 2.85
N THR A 44 -10.79 5.75 1.71
CA THR A 44 -10.93 4.98 0.47
C THR A 44 -9.56 4.50 -0.02
N TYR A 45 -9.51 3.37 -0.73
CA TYR A 45 -8.27 2.87 -1.32
C TYR A 45 -7.57 3.91 -2.22
N ALA A 46 -8.34 4.73 -2.93
CA ALA A 46 -7.80 5.80 -3.76
C ALA A 46 -7.08 6.88 -2.94
N GLU A 47 -7.64 7.27 -1.78
CA GLU A 47 -6.99 8.18 -0.84
C GLU A 47 -5.76 7.53 -0.19
N ALA A 48 -5.87 6.25 0.19
CA ALA A 48 -4.79 5.49 0.80
C ALA A 48 -3.57 5.38 -0.14
N LYS A 49 -3.80 5.15 -1.43
CA LYS A 49 -2.73 5.19 -2.45
C LYS A 49 -2.03 6.55 -2.50
N LYS A 50 -2.79 7.66 -2.49
CA LYS A 50 -2.20 9.01 -2.50
C LYS A 50 -1.37 9.26 -1.23
N HIS A 51 -1.90 8.85 -0.08
CA HIS A 51 -1.21 8.93 1.20
C HIS A 51 0.11 8.15 1.19
N ALA A 52 0.06 6.88 0.78
CA ALA A 52 1.24 6.01 0.72
C ALA A 52 2.25 6.48 -0.34
N ALA A 53 1.79 6.99 -1.48
CA ALA A 53 2.66 7.53 -2.53
C ALA A 53 3.44 8.75 -2.05
N LYS A 54 2.83 9.64 -1.26
CA LYS A 54 3.52 10.79 -0.64
C LYS A 54 4.68 10.32 0.24
N ILE A 55 4.40 9.37 1.14
CA ILE A 55 5.40 8.81 2.06
C ILE A 55 6.50 8.06 1.29
N ALA A 56 6.12 7.31 0.25
CA ALA A 56 7.10 6.61 -0.60
C ALA A 56 8.04 7.58 -1.32
N ALA A 57 7.51 8.70 -1.85
CA ALA A 57 8.31 9.71 -2.51
C ALA A 57 9.31 10.37 -1.55
N GLU A 58 8.89 10.70 -0.33
CA GLU A 58 9.78 11.24 0.73
C GLU A 58 10.90 10.25 1.12
N ARG A 59 10.65 8.94 0.96
CA ARG A 59 11.60 7.86 1.28
C ARG A 59 12.39 7.34 0.07
N GLY A 60 12.20 7.92 -1.12
CA GLY A 60 12.86 7.44 -2.35
C GLY A 60 12.42 6.03 -2.79
N ILE A 61 11.25 5.57 -2.36
CA ILE A 61 10.69 4.26 -2.72
C ILE A 61 9.93 4.40 -4.04
N SER A 62 10.16 3.51 -5.00
CA SER A 62 9.48 3.52 -6.30
C SER A 62 8.33 2.51 -6.41
N THR A 63 8.31 1.49 -5.54
CA THR A 63 7.30 0.43 -5.55
C THR A 63 6.78 0.16 -4.13
N LEU A 64 5.46 0.04 -4.02
CA LEU A 64 4.77 -0.35 -2.80
C LEU A 64 3.95 -1.62 -3.05
N TYR A 65 4.08 -2.59 -2.15
CA TYR A 65 3.23 -3.77 -2.08
C TYR A 65 2.03 -3.46 -1.21
N VAL A 66 0.83 -3.71 -1.73
CA VAL A 66 -0.41 -3.70 -0.93
C VAL A 66 -0.42 -4.96 -0.09
N GLN A 67 -0.37 -4.78 1.23
CA GLN A 67 -0.38 -5.87 2.18
C GLN A 67 -1.79 -6.48 2.24
N PRO A 68 -1.91 -7.81 2.39
CA PRO A 68 -3.20 -8.49 2.55
C PRO A 68 -3.92 -7.98 3.81
#